data_AF-A0AAD6MTC8-F1
#
_entry.id   AF-A0AAD6MTC8-F1
#
_cell.length_a   1.000
_cell.length_b   1.000
_cell.length_c   1.000
_cell.angle_alpha   90.00
_cell.angle_beta   90.00
_cell.angle_gamma   90.00
#
_symmetry.space_group_name_H-M   'P 1'
#
loop_
_entity.id
_entity.type
_entity.pdbx_description
1 polymer ?
#
loop_
_entity_poly.entity_id
_entity_poly.type
_entity_poly.pdbx_seq_one_letter_code
_entity_poly.pdbx_strand_id
1 'polypeptide(L)'
;MIYNRNIFTFDHADSIIGLSKTLLPNRLDSIRSIRFTYHFPYNPYGYVGDLYVDWRRYCSACEILTGMSHLEELIIHLHPENLGPNAAAFIVRPLVEIKQPKLFIVHMFVPEGYAEPRFDDSELPFKLIIHNGDGCRQGRIGEI
;
A
#
# COMPACT_ATOMS: atom_id res chain seq x y z
N MET A 1 25.92 -8.66 -0.36
CA MET A 1 24.76 -8.69 0.55
C MET A 1 23.53 -9.06 -0.27
N ILE A 2 22.80 -10.11 0.11
CA ILE A 2 21.79 -10.76 -0.78
C ILE A 2 20.59 -9.85 -1.08
N TYR A 3 20.25 -8.93 -0.18
CA TYR A 3 19.01 -8.13 -0.27
C TYR A 3 19.14 -6.79 -1.01
N ASN A 4 20.36 -6.36 -1.37
CA ASN A 4 20.57 -5.06 -2.02
C ASN A 4 20.09 -4.99 -3.48
N ARG A 5 19.74 -6.13 -4.10
CA ARG A 5 19.25 -6.18 -5.50
C ARG A 5 17.91 -6.89 -5.63
N ASN A 6 17.32 -7.35 -4.53
CA ASN A 6 16.06 -8.07 -4.56
C ASN A 6 14.91 -7.08 -4.41
N ILE A 7 13.95 -7.17 -5.32
CA ILE A 7 12.67 -6.49 -5.19
C ILE A 7 11.74 -7.43 -4.43
N PHE A 8 11.36 -7.05 -3.22
CA PHE A 8 10.36 -7.80 -2.45
C PHE A 8 8.98 -7.36 -2.87
N THR A 9 8.12 -8.32 -3.21
CA THR A 9 6.73 -8.05 -3.58
C THR A 9 5.81 -8.65 -2.54
N PHE A 10 4.88 -7.85 -2.04
CA PHE A 10 3.84 -8.26 -1.10
C PHE A 10 2.48 -7.89 -1.66
N ASP A 11 1.55 -8.83 -1.60
CA ASP A 11 0.15 -8.72 -1.99
C ASP A 11 -0.80 -8.64 -0.77
N HIS A 12 -0.26 -8.86 0.43
CA HIS A 12 -0.97 -8.82 1.69
C HIS A 12 -0.17 -8.11 2.78
N ALA A 13 -0.83 -7.26 3.58
CA ALA A 13 -0.20 -6.61 4.73
C ALA A 13 0.34 -7.63 5.76
N ASP A 14 -0.35 -8.76 5.93
CA ASP A 14 0.08 -9.83 6.84
C ASP A 14 1.45 -10.42 6.44
N SER A 15 1.81 -10.40 5.15
CA SER A 15 3.13 -10.86 4.69
C SER A 15 4.25 -9.91 5.13
N ILE A 16 4.03 -8.59 5.11
CA ILE A 16 4.99 -7.60 5.62
C ILE A 16 5.12 -7.75 7.15
N ILE A 17 3.99 -7.88 7.85
CA ILE A 17 3.94 -8.07 9.30
C ILE A 17 4.59 -9.39 9.72
N GLY A 18 4.37 -10.47 8.97
CA GLY A 18 5.01 -11.76 9.22
C GLY A 18 6.51 -11.70 8.97
N LEU A 19 6.95 -11.01 7.90
CA LEU A 19 8.36 -10.85 7.59
C LEU A 19 9.11 -10.07 8.69
N SER A 20 8.52 -8.99 9.20
CA SER A 20 9.13 -8.19 10.26
C SER A 20 9.32 -8.95 11.57
N LYS A 21 8.46 -9.94 11.84
CA LYS A 21 8.56 -10.82 13.02
C LYS A 21 9.53 -11.98 12.85
N THR A 22 9.84 -12.36 11.60
CA THR A 22 10.68 -13.53 11.30
C THR A 22 12.12 -13.15 10.98
N LEU A 23 12.36 -11.97 10.42
CA LEU A 23 13.71 -11.47 10.16
C LEU A 23 14.30 -10.73 11.37
N LEU A 24 15.61 -10.86 11.54
CA LEU A 24 16.36 -9.99 12.44
C LEU A 24 16.22 -8.52 11.98
N PRO A 25 16.13 -7.54 12.90
CA PRO A 25 15.98 -6.12 12.54
C PRO A 25 17.00 -5.63 11.51
N ASN A 26 18.28 -5.97 11.69
CA ASN A 26 19.35 -5.60 10.75
C ASN A 26 19.18 -6.20 9.34
N ARG A 27 18.50 -7.34 9.22
CA ARG A 27 18.21 -7.97 7.93
C ARG A 27 16.99 -7.35 7.27
N LEU A 28 15.95 -7.07 8.05
CA LEU A 28 14.77 -6.36 7.57
C LEU A 28 15.17 -4.98 7.02
N ASP A 29 15.97 -4.24 7.79
CA ASP A 29 16.50 -2.93 7.40
C ASP A 29 17.50 -2.99 6.23
N SER A 30 17.98 -4.17 5.83
CA SER A 30 18.84 -4.27 4.63
C SER A 30 18.06 -4.31 3.31
N ILE A 31 16.73 -4.40 3.36
CA ILE A 31 15.88 -4.43 2.17
C ILE A 31 15.80 -3.02 1.56
N ARG A 32 16.06 -2.92 0.25
CA ARG A 32 16.15 -1.65 -0.49
C ARG A 32 14.94 -1.35 -1.36
N SER A 33 14.29 -2.37 -1.92
CA SER A 33 13.17 -2.19 -2.85
C SER A 33 11.96 -3.04 -2.47
N ILE A 34 10.82 -2.40 -2.29
CA ILE A 34 9.53 -3.04 -1.98
C ILE A 34 8.45 -2.63 -2.99
N ARG A 35 7.68 -3.61 -3.42
CA ARG A 35 6.37 -3.44 -4.07
C ARG A 35 5.30 -3.98 -3.16
N PHE A 36 4.31 -3.16 -2.81
CA PHE A 36 3.23 -3.55 -1.92
C PHE A 36 1.89 -3.29 -2.58
N THR A 37 1.09 -4.34 -2.76
CA THR A 37 -0.29 -4.24 -3.23
C THR A 37 -1.22 -4.46 -2.05
N TYR A 38 -2.21 -3.59 -1.90
CA TYR A 38 -3.22 -3.71 -0.85
C TYR A 38 -4.61 -3.50 -1.42
N HIS A 39 -5.49 -4.47 -1.15
CA HIS A 39 -6.89 -4.45 -1.51
C HIS A 39 -7.70 -4.09 -0.27
N PHE A 40 -8.43 -2.98 -0.33
CA PHE A 40 -9.37 -2.62 0.73
C PHE A 40 -10.67 -3.38 0.47
N PRO A 41 -11.10 -4.25 1.39
CA PRO A 41 -12.25 -5.10 1.14
C PRO A 41 -13.52 -4.28 0.94
N TYR A 42 -14.31 -4.67 -0.05
CA TYR A 42 -15.68 -4.23 -0.22
C TYR A 42 -16.53 -4.65 0.99
N ASN A 43 -17.16 -3.67 1.66
CA ASN A 43 -18.12 -3.93 2.71
C ASN A 43 -19.52 -3.45 2.27
N PRO A 44 -20.39 -4.35 1.76
CA PRO A 44 -21.75 -4.00 1.36
C PRO A 44 -22.66 -3.66 2.53
N TYR A 45 -22.33 -4.15 3.73
CA TYR A 45 -23.21 -4.11 4.90
C TYR A 45 -22.78 -3.10 5.96
N GLY A 46 -21.69 -2.36 5.71
CA GLY A 46 -21.20 -1.31 6.61
C GLY A 46 -20.75 -1.80 7.99
N TYR A 47 -20.52 -3.10 8.19
CA TYR A 47 -19.98 -3.62 9.45
C TYR A 47 -18.58 -3.03 9.71
N VAL A 48 -18.54 -2.03 10.58
CA VAL A 48 -17.34 -1.25 10.91
C VAL A 48 -16.19 -2.13 11.42
N GLY A 49 -16.48 -3.32 11.95
CA GLY A 49 -15.50 -4.25 12.51
C GLY A 49 -14.44 -4.74 11.51
N ASP A 50 -14.86 -5.22 10.34
CA ASP A 50 -13.92 -5.79 9.35
C ASP A 50 -13.07 -4.70 8.69
N LEU A 51 -13.69 -3.55 8.39
CA LEU A 51 -12.97 -2.36 7.93
C LEU A 51 -11.93 -1.89 8.94
N TYR A 52 -12.21 -2.00 10.24
CA TYR A 52 -11.27 -1.61 11.29
C TYR A 52 -10.08 -2.58 11.41
N VAL A 53 -10.31 -3.89 11.30
CA VAL A 53 -9.24 -4.90 11.35
C VAL A 53 -8.30 -4.76 10.15
N ASP A 54 -8.84 -4.63 8.95
CA ASP A 54 -8.04 -4.49 7.75
C ASP A 54 -7.36 -3.12 7.68
N TRP A 55 -8.02 -2.06 8.15
CA TRP A 55 -7.36 -0.77 8.36
C TRP A 55 -6.16 -0.88 9.30
N ARG A 56 -6.32 -1.58 10.43
CA ARG A 56 -5.23 -1.75 11.41
C ARG A 56 -4.05 -2.52 10.82
N ARG A 57 -4.30 -3.57 10.04
CA ARG A 57 -3.24 -4.31 9.33
C ARG A 57 -2.49 -3.43 8.35
N TYR A 58 -3.21 -2.65 7.55
CA TYR A 58 -2.61 -1.69 6.63
C TYR A 58 -1.74 -0.66 7.35
N CYS A 59 -2.25 -0.06 8.44
CA CYS A 59 -1.47 0.86 9.28
C CYS A 59 -0.21 0.20 9.85
N SER A 60 -0.33 -1.02 10.41
CA SER A 60 0.82 -1.74 10.95
C SER A 60 1.86 -2.08 9.87
N ALA A 61 1.44 -2.41 8.65
CA ALA A 61 2.37 -2.58 7.53
C ALA A 61 3.08 -1.26 7.20
N CYS A 62 2.36 -0.14 7.16
CA CYS A 62 2.94 1.19 6.95
C CYS A 62 3.94 1.56 8.05
N GLU A 63 3.61 1.32 9.33
CA GLU A 63 4.51 1.55 10.47
C GLU A 63 5.82 0.77 10.34
N ILE A 64 5.75 -0.49 9.90
CA ILE A 64 6.94 -1.30 9.62
C ILE A 64 7.77 -0.67 8.50
N LEU A 65 7.13 -0.28 7.40
CA LEU A 65 7.81 0.38 6.27
C LEU A 65 8.47 1.69 6.69
N THR A 66 7.84 2.48 7.57
CA THR A 66 8.44 3.70 8.16
C THR A 66 9.72 3.38 8.93
N GLY A 67 9.77 2.25 9.62
CA GLY A 67 10.94 1.81 10.39
C GLY A 67 12.11 1.27 9.53
N MET A 68 11.91 1.05 8.23
CA MET A 68 12.94 0.55 7.32
C MET A 68 13.80 1.71 6.81
N SER A 69 14.72 2.19 7.65
CA SER A 69 15.54 3.40 7.46
C SER A 69 16.35 3.44 6.16
N HIS A 70 16.59 2.25 5.61
CA HIS A 70 17.45 1.98 4.48
C HIS A 70 16.68 1.66 3.19
N LEU A 71 15.35 1.67 3.24
CA LEU A 71 14.49 1.48 2.08
C LEU A 71 14.70 2.61 1.06
N GLU A 72 15.02 2.28 -0.18
CA GLU A 72 15.33 3.24 -1.24
C GLU A 72 14.18 3.38 -2.25
N GLU A 73 13.48 2.28 -2.54
CA GLU A 73 12.39 2.23 -3.50
C GLU A 73 11.14 1.61 -2.86
N LEU A 74 10.03 2.34 -2.92
CA LEU A 74 8.73 1.89 -2.45
C LEU A 74 7.68 2.20 -3.51
N ILE A 75 7.06 1.15 -4.04
CA ILE A 75 5.92 1.27 -4.95
C ILE A 75 4.73 0.61 -4.28
N ILE A 76 3.64 1.37 -4.10
CA ILE A 76 2.42 0.87 -3.47
C ILE A 76 1.27 0.90 -4.46
N HIS A 77 0.53 -0.19 -4.58
CA HIS A 77 -0.70 -0.28 -5.35
C HIS A 77 -1.88 -0.41 -4.38
N LEU A 78 -2.78 0.57 -4.40
CA LEU A 78 -3.95 0.62 -3.54
C LEU A 78 -5.18 0.38 -4.38
N HIS A 79 -5.96 -0.62 -4.00
CA HIS A 79 -7.22 -0.99 -4.63
C HIS A 79 -8.38 -0.73 -3.67
N PRO A 80 -8.86 0.53 -3.63
CA PRO A 80 -10.05 0.88 -2.86
C PRO A 80 -11.32 0.40 -3.54
N GLU A 81 -11.92 -0.71 -3.08
CA GLU A 81 -13.11 -1.26 -3.76
C GLU A 81 -14.38 -0.41 -3.60
N ASN A 82 -14.45 0.51 -2.62
CA ASN A 82 -15.70 1.21 -2.32
C ASN A 82 -15.53 2.50 -1.49
N LEU A 83 -14.72 3.44 -1.97
CA LEU A 83 -14.42 4.66 -1.21
C LEU A 83 -15.21 5.86 -1.67
N GLY A 84 -15.92 6.47 -0.73
CA GLY A 84 -16.45 7.82 -0.91
C GLY A 84 -15.33 8.85 -1.16
N PRO A 85 -15.68 10.05 -1.65
CA PRO A 85 -14.73 11.06 -2.13
C PRO A 85 -13.66 11.49 -1.10
N ASN A 86 -13.92 11.30 0.19
CA ASN A 86 -13.00 11.66 1.28
C ASN A 86 -12.05 10.54 1.69
N ALA A 87 -12.28 9.30 1.27
CA ALA A 87 -11.59 8.17 1.87
C ALA A 87 -10.22 7.88 1.24
N ALA A 88 -9.93 8.44 0.07
CA ALA A 88 -8.58 8.38 -0.47
C ALA A 88 -7.57 9.21 0.37
N ALA A 89 -7.96 10.34 0.97
CA ALA A 89 -7.10 11.12 1.90
C ALA A 89 -6.77 10.28 3.12
N PHE A 90 -7.81 9.63 3.64
CA PHE A 90 -7.70 8.77 4.80
C PHE A 90 -6.71 7.63 4.55
N ILE A 91 -6.79 6.99 3.38
CA ILE A 91 -5.93 5.86 3.03
C ILE A 91 -4.48 6.23 2.81
N VAL A 92 -4.21 7.39 2.21
CA VAL A 92 -2.83 7.81 1.99
C VAL A 92 -2.16 8.34 3.26
N ARG A 93 -2.94 8.70 4.28
CA ARG A 93 -2.43 9.33 5.52
C ARG A 93 -1.30 8.53 6.19
N PRO A 94 -1.36 7.20 6.39
CA PRO A 94 -0.26 6.44 7.00
C PRO A 94 1.04 6.47 6.17
N LEU A 95 0.93 6.70 4.86
CA LEU A 95 2.08 6.73 3.94
C LEU A 95 2.88 8.02 4.05
N VAL A 96 2.29 9.09 4.58
CA VAL A 96 2.96 10.40 4.76
C VAL A 96 4.12 10.32 5.75
N GLU A 97 4.08 9.35 6.66
CA GLU A 97 5.16 9.14 7.65
C GLU A 97 6.39 8.44 7.05
N ILE A 98 6.25 7.82 5.87
CA ILE A 98 7.35 7.15 5.18
C ILE A 98 8.10 8.19 4.34
N LYS A 99 9.29 8.60 4.81
CA LYS A 99 10.05 9.72 4.23
C LYS A 99 11.41 9.33 3.64
N GLN A 100 11.86 8.12 3.92
CA GLN A 100 13.20 7.64 3.57
C GLN A 100 13.40 7.17 2.12
N PRO A 101 12.40 6.64 1.38
CA PRO A 101 12.64 6.16 0.02
C PRO A 101 12.98 7.32 -0.92
N LYS A 102 13.98 7.11 -1.78
CA LYS A 102 14.33 8.03 -2.87
C LYS A 102 13.30 7.99 -4.00
N LEU A 103 12.73 6.81 -4.23
CA LEU A 103 11.64 6.59 -5.17
C LEU A 103 10.43 6.10 -4.38
N PHE A 104 9.41 6.95 -4.25
CA PHE A 104 8.16 6.59 -3.59
C PHE A 104 6.98 6.89 -4.52
N ILE A 105 6.32 5.84 -5.02
CA ILE A 105 5.18 5.94 -5.93
C ILE A 105 3.98 5.23 -5.33
N VAL A 106 2.82 5.88 -5.33
CA VAL A 106 1.55 5.30 -4.92
C VAL A 106 0.61 5.30 -6.12
N HIS A 107 0.25 4.11 -6.59
CA HIS A 107 -0.80 3.90 -7.57
C HIS A 107 -2.11 3.66 -6.82
N MET A 108 -3.14 4.46 -7.11
CA MET A 108 -4.47 4.28 -6.56
C MET A 108 -5.46 3.96 -7.67
N PHE A 109 -6.11 2.81 -7.60
CA PHE A 109 -7.06 2.33 -8.60
C PHE A 109 -8.49 2.61 -8.14
N VAL A 110 -9.05 3.74 -8.59
CA VAL A 110 -10.38 4.20 -8.18
C VAL A 110 -11.45 3.53 -9.07
N PRO A 111 -12.52 2.95 -8.49
CA PRO A 111 -13.60 2.34 -9.26
C PRO A 111 -14.29 3.36 -10.17
N GLU A 112 -14.85 2.88 -11.29
CA GLU A 112 -15.59 3.71 -12.24
C GLU A 112 -16.84 4.35 -11.57
N GLY A 113 -17.14 5.60 -11.92
CA GLY A 113 -18.29 6.34 -11.40
C GLY A 113 -18.04 7.09 -10.09
N TYR A 114 -16.85 6.96 -9.49
CA TYR A 114 -16.44 7.77 -8.33
C TYR A 114 -15.74 9.05 -8.77
N ALA A 115 -15.99 10.13 -8.03
CA ALA A 115 -15.29 11.39 -8.27
C ALA A 115 -13.79 11.22 -8.00
N GLU A 116 -12.95 11.78 -8.88
CA GLU A 116 -11.52 11.85 -8.63
C GLU A 116 -11.28 12.50 -7.27
N PRO A 117 -10.50 11.83 -6.40
CA PRO A 117 -10.32 12.34 -5.08
C PRO A 117 -9.39 13.56 -5.14
N ARG A 118 -9.85 14.66 -4.53
CA ARG A 118 -9.11 15.94 -4.53
C ARG A 118 -8.12 15.94 -3.38
N PHE A 119 -6.83 16.00 -3.71
CA PHE A 119 -5.75 16.14 -2.74
C PHE A 119 -4.87 17.32 -3.08
N ASP A 120 -4.40 17.98 -2.02
CA ASP A 120 -3.21 18.80 -2.11
C ASP A 120 -2.02 17.83 -2.05
N ASP A 121 -1.39 17.60 -3.20
CA ASP A 121 -0.25 16.72 -3.37
C ASP A 121 1.10 17.43 -3.20
N SER A 122 1.08 18.76 -2.97
CA SER A 122 2.28 19.60 -2.97
C SER A 122 3.28 19.27 -1.86
N GLU A 123 2.84 18.59 -0.79
CA GLU A 123 3.68 18.23 0.37
C GLU A 123 3.78 16.71 0.61
N LEU A 124 3.32 15.86 -0.31
CA LEU A 124 3.39 14.40 -0.12
C LEU A 124 4.81 13.88 -0.36
N PRO A 125 5.31 12.92 0.47
CA PRO A 125 6.64 12.33 0.27
C PRO A 125 6.67 11.31 -0.89
N PHE A 126 5.57 11.19 -1.65
CA PHE A 126 5.41 10.26 -2.76
C PHE A 126 4.68 10.89 -3.93
N LYS A 127 4.93 10.34 -5.12
CA LYS A 127 4.14 10.63 -6.30
C LYS A 127 2.86 9.80 -6.28
N LEU A 128 1.71 10.46 -6.19
CA LEU A 128 0.40 9.81 -6.32
C LEU A 128 0.01 9.71 -7.80
N ILE A 129 -0.40 8.53 -8.23
CA ILE A 129 -0.92 8.26 -9.59
C ILE A 129 -2.29 7.62 -9.44
N ILE A 130 -3.32 8.34 -9.86
CA ILE A 130 -4.72 7.86 -9.82
C ILE A 130 -5.05 7.20 -11.17
N HIS A 131 -5.61 5.99 -11.11
CA HIS A 131 -6.09 5.23 -12.26
C HIS A 131 -7.61 5.15 -12.16
N ASN A 132 -8.32 5.68 -13.16
CA ASN A 132 -9.78 5.61 -13.25
C ASN A 132 -10.18 4.43 -14.13
N GLY A 133 -11.05 3.54 -13.63
CA GLY A 133 -11.66 2.44 -14.40
C GLY A 133 -10.92 1.09 -14.35
N ASP A 134 -11.71 0.01 -14.51
CA ASP A 134 -11.44 -1.45 -14.69
C ASP A 134 -10.11 -2.09 -14.21
N GLY A 135 -9.39 -1.50 -13.26
CA GLY A 135 -8.15 -2.04 -12.69
C GLY A 135 -8.30 -3.33 -11.87
N CYS A 136 -9.53 -3.84 -11.67
CA CYS A 136 -9.81 -5.03 -10.86
C CYS A 136 -10.19 -6.29 -11.65
N ARG A 137 -10.17 -6.29 -13.00
CA ARG A 137 -10.60 -7.48 -13.79
C ARG A 137 -9.52 -8.29 -14.50
N GLN A 138 -8.23 -7.97 -14.38
CA GLN A 138 -7.17 -8.77 -14.99
C GLN A 138 -6.20 -9.33 -13.96
N GLY A 139 -6.52 -10.53 -13.48
CA GLY A 139 -5.66 -11.29 -12.57
C GLY A 139 -6.15 -12.69 -12.20
N ARG A 140 -7.07 -13.31 -12.96
CA ARG A 140 -7.24 -14.77 -12.94
C ARG A 140 -6.48 -15.34 -14.13
N ILE A 141 -5.20 -15.64 -13.92
CA ILE A 141 -4.46 -16.57 -14.79
C ILE A 141 -4.69 -17.95 -14.18
N GLY A 142 -5.35 -18.86 -14.90
CA GLY A 142 -5.42 -20.27 -14.51
C GLY A 142 -6.69 -21.05 -14.83
N GLU A 143 -7.27 -20.91 -16.03
CA GLU A 143 -8.02 -21.97 -16.73
C GLU A 143 -7.71 -21.67 -18.22
N ILE A 144 -6.93 -22.46 -18.97
CA ILE A 144 -7.07 -23.86 -19.40
C ILE A 144 -5.67 -24.44 -19.61
#